data_AF-A0A2N1WC99-F1
#
_entry.id   AF-A0A2N1WC99-F1
#
_cell.length_a   1.000
_cell.length_b   1.000
_cell.length_c   1.000
_cell.angle_alpha   90.00
_cell.angle_beta   90.00
_cell.angle_gamma   90.00
#
_symmetry.space_group_name_H-M   'P 1'
#
loop_
_entity.id
_entity.type
_entity.pdbx_description
1 polymer ?
#
loop_
_entity_poly.entity_id
_entity_poly.type
_entity_poly.pdbx_seq_one_letter_code
_entity_poly.pdbx_strand_id
1 'polypeptide(L)' 'MKPVNVGLLGLGTVGGGTFNVLKRNAAEIARRAGRGIQITHAAARE' A
#
# COMPACT_ATOMS: atom_id res chain seq x y z
N MET A 1 15.38 -1.95 7.61
CA MET A 1 15.28 -0.83 6.64
C MET A 1 14.02 -0.02 6.96
N LYS A 2 14.10 1.31 7.00
CA LYS A 2 12.93 2.18 7.27
C LYS A 2 11.87 1.97 6.17
N PRO A 3 10.59 1.70 6.51
CA PRO A 3 9.52 1.59 5.53
C PRO A 3 9.33 2.87 4.71
N VAL A 4 8.79 2.72 3.51
CA VAL A 4 8.31 3.87 2.71
C VAL A 4 6.83 4.09 3.03
N ASN A 5 6.50 5.33 3.38
CA ASN A 5 5.13 5.76 3.61
C ASN A 5 4.52 6.20 2.28
N VAL A 6 3.35 5.66 1.94
CA VAL A 6 2.63 5.93 0.69
C VAL A 6 1.21 6.40 0.99
N GLY A 7 0.74 7.36 0.20
CA GLY A 7 -0.67 7.78 0.18
C GLY A 7 -1.40 7.20 -1.03
N LEU A 8 -2.67 6.81 -0.86
CA LEU A 8 -3.56 6.44 -1.95
C LEU A 8 -4.49 7.62 -2.29
N LEU A 9 -4.52 8.02 -3.56
CA LEU A 9 -5.50 8.97 -4.09
C LEU A 9 -6.52 8.19 -4.93
N GLY A 10 -7.69 7.96 -4.35
CA GLY A 10 -8.74 7.09 -4.88
C GLY A 10 -8.79 5.75 -4.15
N LEU A 11 -9.98 5.41 -3.64
CA LEU A 11 -10.25 4.16 -2.93
C LEU A 11 -11.37 3.32 -3.61
N GLY A 12 -11.61 3.55 -4.90
CA GLY A 12 -12.51 2.71 -5.70
C GLY A 12 -11.94 1.31 -5.94
N THR A 13 -12.49 0.56 -6.89
CA THR A 13 -12.12 -0.84 -7.17
C THR A 13 -10.60 -1.07 -7.25
N VAL A 14 -9.88 -0.20 -7.95
CA VAL A 14 -8.43 -0.32 -8.09
C VAL A 14 -7.71 0.06 -6.79
N GLY A 15 -8.05 1.19 -6.17
CA GLY A 15 -7.40 1.65 -4.93
C GLY A 15 -7.56 0.65 -3.78
N GLY A 16 -8.78 0.12 -3.60
CA GLY A 16 -9.05 -0.95 -2.63
C GLY A 16 -8.32 -2.26 -2.98
N GLY A 17 -8.28 -2.63 -4.26
CA GLY A 17 -7.51 -3.77 -4.76
C GLY A 17 -6.01 -3.64 -4.44
N THR A 18 -5.42 -2.49 -4.72
CA THR A 18 -4.03 -2.16 -4.42
C THR A 18 -3.76 -2.27 -2.92
N PHE A 19 -4.61 -1.71 -2.07
CA PHE A 19 -4.49 -1.85 -0.61
C PHE A 19 -4.48 -3.32 -0.18
N ASN A 20 -5.44 -4.11 -0.67
CA ASN A 20 -5.58 -5.52 -0.30
C ASN A 20 -4.38 -6.37 -0.75
N VAL A 21 -3.87 -6.14 -1.97
CA VAL A 21 -2.69 -6.85 -2.48
C VAL A 21 -1.44 -6.47 -1.69
N LEU A 22 -1.23 -5.18 -1.41
CA LEU A 22 -0.09 -4.72 -0.61
C LEU A 22 -0.15 -5.28 0.82
N LYS A 23 -1.33 -5.28 1.45
CA LYS A 23 -1.53 -5.82 2.79
C LYS A 23 -1.31 -7.33 2.85
N ARG A 24 -1.94 -8.10 1.95
CA ARG A 24 -1.86 -9.56 1.92
C ARG A 24 -0.45 -10.07 1.65
N ASN A 25 0.32 -9.35 0.81
CA ASN A 25 1.65 -9.79 0.37
C ASN A 25 2.79 -8.99 1.01
N ALA A 26 2.55 -8.30 2.14
CA ALA A 26 3.50 -7.35 2.72
C ALA A 26 4.90 -7.94 2.94
N ALA A 27 5.00 -9.19 3.40
CA ALA A 27 6.29 -9.86 3.61
C ALA A 27 7.06 -10.11 2.31
N GLU A 28 6.39 -10.65 1.28
CA GLU A 28 7.01 -10.94 -0.02
C GLU A 28 7.39 -9.65 -0.75
N ILE A 29 6.56 -8.62 -0.67
CA ILE A 29 6.85 -7.30 -1.23
C ILE A 29 8.04 -6.67 -0.51
N ALA A 30 8.11 -6.75 0.82
CA ALA A 30 9.24 -6.23 1.59
C ALA A 30 10.54 -6.96 1.24
N ARG A 31 10.48 -8.28 1.03
CA ARG A 31 11.62 -9.10 0.59
C ARG A 31 12.14 -8.65 -0.78
N ARG A 32 11.25 -8.37 -1.73
CA ARG A 32 11.61 -7.92 -3.09
C ARG A 32 12.05 -6.46 -3.15
N ALA A 33 11.35 -5.57 -2.44
CA ALA A 33 11.62 -4.13 -2.42
C ALA A 33 12.76 -3.72 -1.46
N GLY A 34 13.25 -4.66 -0.63
CA GLY A 34 14.28 -4.40 0.38
C GLY A 34 13.78 -3.57 1.57
N ARG A 35 12.48 -3.27 1.65
CA ARG A 35 11.83 -2.54 2.74
C ARG A 35 10.31 -2.66 2.69
N GLY A 36 9.65 -2.45 3.83
CA GLY A 36 8.20 -2.39 3.90
C GLY A 36 7.62 -1.18 3.13
N ILE A 37 6.42 -1.37 2.59
CA ILE A 37 5.58 -0.31 2.02
C ILE A 37 4.39 -0.14 2.95
N GLN A 38 4.25 1.04 3.56
CA GLN A 38 3.20 1.34 4.52
C GLN A 38 2.28 2.39 3.95
N ILE A 39 1.01 2.02 3.74
CA ILE A 39 -0.02 2.99 3.38
C ILE A 39 -0.39 3.75 4.64
N THR A 40 -0.19 5.08 4.65
CA THR A 40 -0.47 5.92 5.82
C THR A 40 -1.69 6.81 5.64
N HIS A 41 -2.07 7.10 4.40
CA HIS A 41 -3.21 7.94 4.08
C HIS A 41 -3.96 7.38 2.87
N ALA A 42 -5.26 7.60 2.85
CA ALA A 42 -6.09 7.40 1.68
C ALA A 42 -7.05 8.59 1.57
N ALA A 43 -7.16 9.15 0.38
CA ALA A 43 -8.16 10.17 0.05
C ALA A 43 -9.11 9.61 -0.99
N ALA A 44 -10.41 9.74 -0.76
CA ALA A 44 -11.46 9.44 -1.72
C ALA A 44 -12.36 10.68 -1.88
N ARG A 45 -13.06 10.77 -3.01
CA ARG A 45 -13.97 11.89 -3.31
C ARG A 45 -15.30 11.80 -2.56
N GLU A 46 -15.66 10.58 -2.14
CA GLU A 46 -16.91 10.23 -1.45
C GLU A 46 -16.62 9.90 0.01
#